data_AF-A0A559UG73-F1
#
_entry.id   AF-A0A559UG73-F1
#
_cell.length_a   1.000
_cell.length_b   1.000
_cell.length_c   1.000
_cell.angle_alpha   90.00
_cell.angle_beta   90.00
_cell.angle_gamma   90.00
#
_symmetry.space_group_name_H-M   'P 1'
#
loop_
_entity.id
_entity.type
_entity.pdbx_description
1 polymer ?
#
loop_
_entity_poly.entity_id
_entity_poly.type
_entity_poly.pdbx_seq_one_letter_code
_entity_poly.pdbx_strand_id
1 'polypeptide(L)'
;MQYISALADTASEDAKHVNLYVTVSLTGVLVTLTQIPFPRLLGLPLLLRITLILGVAIAMTGSALFFKYVQALHRTRMGIVRCLASGNAKHARELWAGETGVWKRRRQDYTWGMRLTVSGHALVAFVIAYLLLSGR
;
A
#
# COMPACT_ATOMS: atom_id res chain seq x y z
N MET A 1 -2.24 -30.49 -12.10
CA MET A 1 -1.07 -29.57 -12.05
C MET A 1 -1.39 -28.16 -12.57
N GLN A 2 -2.18 -28.00 -13.64
CA GLN A 2 -2.53 -26.66 -14.20
C GLN A 2 -3.22 -25.70 -13.21
N TYR A 3 -4.09 -26.18 -12.33
CA TYR A 3 -4.75 -25.33 -11.32
C TYR A 3 -3.76 -24.72 -10.31
N ILE A 4 -2.70 -25.47 -10.02
CA ILE A 4 -1.67 -25.10 -9.06
C ILE A 4 -0.71 -24.05 -9.64
N SER A 5 -0.31 -24.20 -10.90
CA SER A 5 0.48 -23.19 -11.60
C SER A 5 -0.32 -21.90 -11.79
N ALA A 6 -1.61 -22.01 -12.14
CA ALA A 6 -2.49 -20.85 -12.25
C ALA A 6 -2.60 -20.07 -10.91
N LEU A 7 -2.73 -20.77 -9.78
CA LEU A 7 -2.72 -20.12 -8.45
C LEU A 7 -1.38 -19.42 -8.15
N ALA A 8 -0.25 -19.99 -8.56
CA ALA A 8 1.05 -19.38 -8.37
C ALA A 8 1.23 -18.13 -9.25
N ASP A 9 0.72 -18.15 -10.48
CA ASP A 9 0.76 -17.02 -11.41
C ASP A 9 -0.15 -15.88 -10.97
N THR A 10 -1.42 -16.17 -10.61
CA THR A 10 -2.34 -15.17 -10.05
C THR A 10 -1.79 -14.56 -8.78
N ALA A 11 -1.17 -15.38 -7.92
CA ALA A 11 -0.45 -14.85 -6.80
C ALA A 11 0.67 -13.93 -7.30
N SER A 12 1.61 -14.38 -8.15
CA SER A 12 2.70 -13.55 -8.70
C SER A 12 2.24 -12.14 -9.10
N GLU A 13 1.15 -12.05 -9.87
CA GLU A 13 0.54 -10.79 -10.29
C GLU A 13 0.11 -9.89 -9.13
N ASP A 14 -0.57 -10.42 -8.11
CA ASP A 14 -0.97 -9.63 -6.94
C ASP A 14 0.23 -8.98 -6.22
N ALA A 15 1.42 -9.60 -6.25
CA ALA A 15 2.60 -9.00 -5.60
C ALA A 15 3.16 -7.87 -6.45
N LYS A 16 3.14 -8.02 -7.78
CA LYS A 16 3.56 -6.94 -8.69
C LYS A 16 2.65 -5.74 -8.49
N HIS A 17 1.34 -5.94 -8.48
CA HIS A 17 0.37 -4.87 -8.22
C HIS A 17 0.64 -4.19 -6.89
N VAL A 18 0.84 -4.96 -5.84
CA VAL A 18 1.04 -4.39 -4.53
C VAL A 18 2.40 -3.69 -4.39
N ASN A 19 3.47 -4.25 -4.93
CA ASN A 19 4.78 -3.59 -4.91
C ASN A 19 4.72 -2.27 -5.68
N LEU A 20 4.00 -2.26 -6.81
CA LEU A 20 3.73 -1.06 -7.59
C LEU A 20 2.95 -0.02 -6.78
N TYR A 21 1.93 -0.42 -6.00
CA TYR A 21 1.23 0.50 -5.08
C TYR A 21 2.13 1.08 -3.99
N VAL A 22 2.99 0.25 -3.38
CA VAL A 22 3.93 0.72 -2.34
C VAL A 22 4.94 1.69 -2.94
N THR A 23 5.52 1.36 -4.10
CA THR A 23 6.44 2.24 -4.82
C THR A 23 5.77 3.54 -5.21
N VAL A 24 4.58 3.52 -5.82
CA VAL A 24 3.84 4.74 -6.20
C VAL A 24 3.53 5.60 -4.99
N SER A 25 3.11 5.01 -3.87
CA SER A 25 2.83 5.73 -2.62
C SER A 25 4.09 6.41 -2.05
N LEU A 26 5.20 5.67 -1.95
CA LEU A 26 6.49 6.20 -1.48
C LEU A 26 7.03 7.28 -2.40
N THR A 27 6.98 7.06 -3.72
CA THR A 27 7.40 8.03 -4.72
C THR A 27 6.54 9.28 -4.67
N GLY A 28 5.22 9.17 -4.50
CA GLY A 28 4.33 10.33 -4.35
C GLY A 28 4.70 11.21 -3.16
N VAL A 29 4.98 10.59 -2.01
CA VAL A 29 5.45 11.30 -0.80
C VAL A 29 6.82 11.93 -1.04
N LEU A 30 7.79 11.18 -1.58
CA LEU A 30 9.15 11.65 -1.86
C LEU A 30 9.18 12.80 -2.87
N VAL A 31 8.46 12.67 -3.97
CA VAL A 31 8.34 13.73 -4.99
C VAL A 31 7.74 14.97 -4.35
N THR A 32 6.70 14.82 -3.53
CA THR A 32 6.13 15.99 -2.84
C THR A 32 7.16 16.66 -1.92
N LEU A 33 7.86 15.89 -1.10
CA LEU A 33 8.82 16.45 -0.15
C LEU A 33 10.03 17.11 -0.85
N THR A 34 10.42 16.60 -2.02
CA THR A 34 11.58 17.10 -2.77
C THR A 34 11.25 18.29 -3.67
N GLN A 35 10.01 18.39 -4.17
CA GLN A 35 9.60 19.47 -5.07
C GLN A 35 9.26 20.78 -4.35
N ILE A 36 8.98 20.75 -3.03
CA ILE A 36 8.64 21.97 -2.30
C ILE A 36 9.91 22.56 -1.66
N PRO A 37 10.39 23.74 -2.11
CA PRO A 37 11.56 24.37 -1.51
C PRO A 37 11.27 24.76 -0.04
N PHE A 38 12.20 24.42 0.86
CA PHE A 38 12.10 24.67 2.31
C PHE A 38 11.66 26.10 2.70
N PRO A 39 12.13 27.17 2.03
CA PRO A 39 11.67 28.54 2.32
C PRO A 39 10.17 28.75 2.10
N ARG A 40 9.57 28.08 1.10
CA ARG A 40 8.11 28.17 0.84
C ARG A 40 7.29 27.43 1.90
N LEU A 41 7.82 26.32 2.44
CA LEU A 41 7.20 25.61 3.57
C LEU A 41 7.16 26.49 4.83
N LEU A 42 8.22 27.26 5.07
CA LEU A 42 8.30 28.21 6.18
C LEU A 42 7.46 29.49 5.96
N GLY A 43 6.96 29.72 4.75
CA GLY A 43 6.01 30.80 4.44
C GLY A 43 4.54 30.40 4.59
N LEU A 44 4.24 29.11 4.78
CA LEU A 44 2.86 28.63 4.90
C LEU A 44 2.22 29.05 6.23
N PRO A 45 0.92 29.35 6.26
CA PRO A 45 0.17 29.49 7.50
C PRO A 45 0.22 28.18 8.31
N LEU A 46 0.21 28.31 9.64
CA LEU A 46 0.39 27.18 10.58
C LEU A 46 -0.56 26.00 10.27
N LEU A 47 -1.82 26.29 9.95
CA LEU A 47 -2.84 25.30 9.62
C LEU A 47 -2.44 24.42 8.42
N LEU A 48 -1.88 25.02 7.36
CA LEU A 48 -1.47 24.27 6.17
C LEU A 48 -0.23 23.41 6.43
N ARG A 49 0.69 23.86 7.30
CA ARG A 49 1.84 23.04 7.73
C ARG A 49 1.38 21.82 8.51
N ILE A 50 0.48 22.01 9.48
CA ILE A 50 -0.09 20.90 10.25
C ILE A 50 -0.81 19.94 9.32
N THR A 51 -1.59 20.46 8.36
CA THR A 51 -2.30 19.64 7.36
C THR A 51 -1.33 18.82 6.51
N LEU A 52 -0.21 19.41 6.07
CA LEU A 52 0.82 18.71 5.31
C LEU A 52 1.47 17.60 6.13
N ILE A 53 1.89 17.90 7.36
CA ILE A 53 2.52 16.92 8.27
C ILE A 53 1.55 15.77 8.53
N LEU A 54 0.28 16.09 8.81
CA LEU A 54 -0.75 15.09 9.05
C LEU A 54 -1.01 14.23 7.81
N GLY A 55 -1.08 14.85 6.62
CA GLY A 55 -1.24 14.14 5.36
C GLY A 55 -0.10 13.16 5.09
N VAL A 56 1.15 13.57 5.30
CA VAL A 56 2.33 12.69 5.18
C VAL A 56 2.29 11.57 6.22
N ALA A 57 1.99 11.86 7.49
CA ALA A 57 1.90 10.86 8.55
C ALA A 57 0.81 9.80 8.27
N ILE A 58 -0.35 10.25 7.78
CA ILE A 58 -1.45 9.37 7.35
C ILE A 58 -1.02 8.50 6.17
N ALA A 59 -0.36 9.08 5.16
CA ALA A 59 0.13 8.33 4.00
C ALA A 59 1.20 7.29 4.37
N MET A 60 2.11 7.62 5.29
CA MET A 60 3.10 6.68 5.82
C MET A 60 2.43 5.54 6.59
N THR A 61 1.43 5.85 7.43
CA THR A 61 0.69 4.84 8.19
C THR A 61 -0.10 3.92 7.26
N GLY A 62 -0.76 4.48 6.23
CA GLY A 62 -1.41 3.72 5.17
C GLY A 62 -0.45 2.76 4.46
N SER A 63 0.74 3.27 4.10
CA SER A 63 1.80 2.47 3.48
C SER A 63 2.30 1.34 4.40
N ALA A 64 2.43 1.59 5.71
CA ALA A 64 2.83 0.58 6.68
C ALA A 64 1.79 -0.54 6.85
N LEU A 65 0.50 -0.21 6.88
CA LEU A 65 -0.58 -1.22 6.87
C LEU A 65 -0.57 -2.05 5.58
N PHE A 66 -0.34 -1.38 4.45
CA PHE A 66 -0.18 -2.06 3.17
C PHE A 66 0.99 -3.05 3.22
N PHE A 67 2.15 -2.62 3.73
CA PHE A 67 3.32 -3.50 3.89
C PHE A 67 3.03 -4.73 4.77
N LYS A 68 2.28 -4.57 5.87
CA LYS A 68 1.84 -5.71 6.70
C LYS A 68 0.98 -6.70 5.91
N TYR A 69 0.06 -6.21 5.09
CA TYR A 69 -0.73 -7.05 4.19
C TYR A 69 0.16 -7.80 3.19
N VAL A 70 1.13 -7.12 2.58
CA VAL A 70 2.11 -7.75 1.65
C VAL A 70 2.89 -8.85 2.30
N GLN A 71 3.41 -8.58 3.49
CA GLN A 71 4.23 -9.55 4.21
C GLN A 71 3.43 -10.82 4.49
N ALA A 72 2.15 -10.68 4.87
CA ALA A 72 1.25 -11.80 5.06
C ALA A 72 0.97 -12.55 3.74
N LEU A 73 0.76 -11.83 2.64
CA LEU A 73 0.56 -12.41 1.30
C LEU A 73 1.79 -13.19 0.85
N HIS A 74 2.98 -12.64 1.03
CA HIS A 74 4.25 -13.29 0.67
C HIS A 74 4.47 -14.60 1.46
N ARG A 75 4.22 -14.58 2.78
CA ARG A 75 4.29 -15.80 3.61
C ARG A 75 3.26 -16.85 3.17
N THR A 76 2.05 -16.42 2.83
CA THR A 76 1.00 -17.31 2.33
C THR A 76 1.42 -17.98 1.03
N ARG A 77 2.09 -17.27 0.11
CA ARG A 77 2.64 -17.86 -1.11
C ARG A 77 3.70 -18.90 -0.85
N MET A 78 4.65 -18.62 0.05
CA MET A 78 5.63 -19.63 0.43
C MET A 78 4.95 -20.89 0.98
N GLY A 79 3.86 -20.72 1.73
CA GLY A 79 2.99 -21.83 2.16
C GLY A 79 2.36 -22.58 0.99
N ILE A 80 1.77 -21.86 0.03
CA ILE A 80 1.17 -22.44 -1.18
C ILE A 80 2.23 -23.22 -1.99
N VAL A 81 3.40 -22.62 -2.26
CA VAL A 81 4.52 -23.27 -2.98
C VAL A 81 4.93 -24.58 -2.32
N ARG A 82 5.02 -24.62 -0.98
CA ARG A 82 5.29 -25.87 -0.23
C ARG A 82 4.18 -26.91 -0.41
N CYS A 83 2.91 -26.48 -0.52
CA CYS A 83 1.79 -27.38 -0.82
C CYS A 83 1.87 -27.91 -2.26
N LEU A 84 2.44 -27.14 -3.20
CA LEU A 84 2.64 -27.59 -4.58
C LEU A 84 3.67 -28.72 -4.64
N ALA A 85 4.78 -28.56 -3.90
CA ALA A 85 5.81 -29.58 -3.80
C ALA A 85 5.30 -30.89 -3.18
N SER A 86 4.31 -30.82 -2.28
CA SER A 86 3.70 -31.98 -1.64
C SER A 86 2.41 -32.48 -2.29
N GLY A 87 1.96 -31.89 -3.41
CA GLY A 87 0.73 -32.28 -4.11
C GLY A 87 -0.57 -31.96 -3.37
N ASN A 88 -0.54 -31.19 -2.28
CA ASN A 88 -1.71 -30.92 -1.44
C ASN A 88 -2.52 -29.70 -1.94
N ALA A 89 -3.27 -29.89 -3.03
CA ALA A 89 -4.10 -28.84 -3.63
C ALA A 89 -5.20 -28.31 -2.70
N LYS A 90 -5.75 -29.16 -1.81
CA LYS A 90 -6.79 -28.77 -0.86
C LYS A 90 -6.27 -27.73 0.15
N HIS A 91 -5.08 -27.97 0.71
CA HIS A 91 -4.47 -27.05 1.67
C HIS A 91 -4.05 -25.73 1.00
N ALA A 92 -3.54 -25.78 -0.24
CA ALA A 92 -3.24 -24.57 -1.01
C ALA A 92 -4.49 -23.69 -1.24
N ARG A 93 -5.63 -24.30 -1.58
CA ARG A 93 -6.91 -23.59 -1.73
C ARG A 93 -7.36 -22.96 -0.40
N GLU A 94 -7.19 -23.67 0.71
CA GLU A 94 -7.58 -23.19 2.04
C GLU A 94 -6.76 -21.96 2.47
N LEU A 95 -5.45 -21.96 2.21
CA LEU A 95 -4.56 -20.83 2.46
C LEU A 95 -4.86 -19.59 1.60
N TRP A 96 -5.38 -19.78 0.39
CA TRP A 96 -5.67 -18.68 -0.53
C TRP A 96 -7.09 -18.12 -0.31
N ALA A 97 -8.10 -18.97 -0.43
CA ALA A 97 -9.51 -18.59 -0.50
C ALA A 97 -10.39 -19.26 0.57
N GLY A 98 -9.81 -20.05 1.48
CA GLY A 98 -10.54 -20.71 2.56
C GLY A 98 -10.87 -19.80 3.73
N GLU A 99 -11.37 -20.41 4.81
CA GLU A 99 -11.65 -19.74 6.08
C GLU A 99 -10.37 -19.16 6.70
N THR A 100 -9.25 -19.83 6.48
CA THR A 100 -7.92 -19.35 6.88
C THR A 100 -7.22 -18.51 5.81
N GLY A 101 -7.93 -18.19 4.72
CA GLY A 101 -7.43 -17.47 3.57
C GLY A 101 -6.85 -16.10 3.91
N VAL A 102 -5.77 -15.72 3.23
CA VAL A 102 -5.06 -14.46 3.46
C VAL A 102 -6.00 -13.25 3.33
N TRP A 103 -6.89 -13.26 2.33
CA TRP A 103 -7.84 -12.17 2.14
C TRP A 103 -8.80 -12.06 3.33
N LYS A 104 -9.42 -13.17 3.76
CA LYS A 104 -10.39 -13.15 4.86
C LYS A 104 -9.78 -12.62 6.16
N ARG A 105 -8.51 -12.97 6.44
CA ARG A 105 -7.78 -12.54 7.63
C ARG A 105 -7.21 -11.13 7.55
N ARG A 106 -6.81 -10.67 6.36
CA ARG A 106 -6.00 -9.44 6.20
C ARG A 106 -6.67 -8.36 5.34
N ARG A 107 -7.92 -8.56 4.91
CA ARG A 107 -8.70 -7.57 4.15
C ARG A 107 -8.77 -6.22 4.85
N GLN A 108 -8.88 -6.21 6.19
CA GLN A 108 -8.94 -4.97 6.95
C GLN A 108 -7.64 -4.16 6.82
N ASP A 109 -6.48 -4.81 6.93
CA ASP A 109 -5.17 -4.16 6.75
C ASP A 109 -5.06 -3.50 5.37
N TYR A 110 -5.47 -4.22 4.31
CA TYR A 110 -5.53 -3.68 2.95
C TYR A 110 -6.50 -2.49 2.82
N THR A 111 -7.73 -2.65 3.33
CA THR A 111 -8.79 -1.64 3.17
C THR A 111 -8.43 -0.35 3.90
N TRP A 112 -7.93 -0.46 5.13
CA TRP A 112 -7.47 0.69 5.91
C TRP A 112 -6.21 1.30 5.33
N GLY A 113 -5.24 0.48 4.91
CA GLY A 113 -4.05 0.94 4.22
C GLY A 113 -4.39 1.79 2.99
N MET A 114 -5.28 1.29 2.14
CA MET A 114 -5.74 2.00 0.94
C MET A 114 -6.45 3.32 1.28
N ARG A 115 -7.41 3.30 2.22
CA ARG A 115 -8.13 4.51 2.64
C ARG A 115 -7.19 5.58 3.20
N LEU A 116 -6.29 5.20 4.10
CA LEU A 116 -5.31 6.13 4.67
C LEU A 116 -4.38 6.67 3.60
N THR A 117 -3.84 5.83 2.72
CA THR A 117 -2.96 6.28 1.64
C THR A 117 -3.68 7.30 0.74
N VAL A 118 -4.91 7.02 0.30
CA VAL A 118 -5.69 7.94 -0.53
C VAL A 118 -5.97 9.25 0.19
N SER A 119 -6.45 9.20 1.44
CA SER A 119 -6.73 10.40 2.23
C SER A 119 -5.47 11.24 2.50
N GLY A 120 -4.35 10.58 2.83
CA GLY A 120 -3.07 11.25 3.04
C GLY A 120 -2.58 11.96 1.79
N HIS A 121 -2.63 11.29 0.64
CA HIS A 121 -2.29 11.90 -0.65
C HIS A 121 -3.24 13.04 -1.02
N ALA A 122 -4.54 12.93 -0.75
CA ALA A 122 -5.50 13.99 -1.00
C ALA A 122 -5.21 15.26 -0.18
N LEU A 123 -4.87 15.11 1.11
CA LEU A 123 -4.47 16.22 1.98
C LEU A 123 -3.18 16.89 1.48
N VAL A 124 -2.21 16.07 1.10
CA VAL A 124 -0.94 16.56 0.55
C VAL A 124 -1.17 17.31 -0.76
N ALA A 125 -1.93 16.73 -1.69
CA ALA A 125 -2.29 17.35 -2.96
C ALA A 125 -3.05 18.66 -2.78
N PHE A 126 -3.94 18.74 -1.78
CA PHE A 126 -4.64 19.97 -1.43
C PHE A 126 -3.66 21.09 -1.02
N VAL A 127 -2.67 20.79 -0.18
CA VAL A 127 -1.64 21.77 0.22
C VAL A 127 -0.79 22.21 -0.97
N ILE A 128 -0.40 21.28 -1.84
CA ILE A 128 0.35 21.60 -3.07
C ILE A 128 -0.49 22.48 -4.00
N ALA A 129 -1.75 22.12 -4.24
CA ALA A 129 -2.64 22.90 -5.09
C ALA A 129 -2.82 24.32 -4.55
N TYR A 130 -2.95 24.48 -3.23
CA TYR A 130 -2.99 25.79 -2.59
C TYR A 130 -1.70 26.58 -2.83
N LEU A 131 -0.52 25.96 -2.70
CA LEU A 131 0.77 26.61 -2.97
C LEU A 131 0.86 27.08 -4.43
N LEU A 132 0.49 26.22 -5.37
CA LEU A 132 0.53 26.54 -6.81
C LEU A 132 -0.44 27.67 -7.18
N LEU A 133 -1.66 27.64 -6.65
CA LEU A 133 -2.69 28.65 -6.93
C LEU A 133 -2.44 29.99 -6.24
N SER A 134 -1.77 29.98 -5.09
CA SER A 134 -1.43 31.21 -4.36
C SER A 134 -0.24 31.97 -4.96
N GLY A 135 0.39 31.44 -6.02
CA GLY A 135 1.50 32.10 -6.72
C GLY A 135 2.76 32.31 -5.87
N ARG A 136 2.90 31.55 -4.76
CA ARG A 136 3.99 31.67 -3.78
C ARG A 136 5.08 30.61 -3.93
#